data_AF-A6UVQ7-F1
#
_entry.id   AF-A6UVQ7-F1
#
_cell.length_a   1.000
_cell.length_b   1.000
_cell.length_c   1.000
_cell.angle_alpha   90.00
_cell.angle_beta   90.00
_cell.angle_gamma   90.00
#
_symmetry.space_group_name_H-M   'P 1'
#
loop_
_entity.id
_entity.type
_entity.pdbx_description
1 polymer ?
#
loop_
_entity_poly.entity_id
_entity_poly.type
_entity_poly.pdbx_seq_one_letter_code
_entity_poly.pdbx_strand_id
1 'polypeptide(L)'
;MKKLIYMVLLFITIIFAGCIDEPSLDDADAEKIVIKSGDIQYYSWNDDLNNTNIQFKIESNNPIDVFVIPSNELKNIKNDKDFKYYAELSRQNILSYNTRGLVPSNTIIVIVNNRDKDAQVSIKLLVVEPQDNENTLKTTIFKNTNNNNQLAELDLNTIYYTPYPLAFYNVFYELGEPDITYNITNNGKNPIIIRLTSEYQGYSNKAITTEIIMPNETDEINQTIPLIKDRIKQIKTKTKFNLHYIIEYNDNGEWKTYDEQTEMIDIYPMDTMVWAIKDSEGNEVPIYEYVTVFITPKDDAIMELLGIAKEYHPERSLAGYQYSGDDLEGWREYTDLQVKAIYDALKYGYGVSYVNTPTAYGKDTVQKVKLPKETLATSSGNCIDGAVLFASAIEALGMHPYIIVIPGHAFVAWDVDGSGNYIEALETTMVGNYDFEDALNRGNKELLENWDALTDDDPWNGQLINVKEGRELGILPME
;
A
#
# COMPACT_ATOMS: atom_id res chain seq x y z
N MET A 1 49.55 2.06 -36.27
CA MET A 1 49.45 3.17 -37.25
C MET A 1 47.98 3.45 -37.49
N LYS A 2 47.59 4.71 -37.28
CA LYS A 2 46.22 5.25 -37.40
C LYS A 2 45.56 4.90 -38.74
N LYS A 3 44.28 4.53 -38.72
CA LYS A 3 43.33 4.90 -39.78
C LYS A 3 42.07 5.43 -39.11
N LEU A 4 42.05 6.76 -39.02
CA LEU A 4 40.88 7.58 -38.77
C LEU A 4 40.13 7.64 -40.11
N ILE A 5 38.92 7.09 -40.20
CA ILE A 5 38.02 7.36 -41.33
C ILE A 5 36.94 8.28 -40.76
N TYR A 6 37.06 9.56 -41.10
CA TYR A 6 35.98 10.53 -41.02
C TYR A 6 34.94 10.12 -42.07
N MET A 7 33.69 9.88 -41.66
CA MET A 7 32.56 9.91 -42.59
C MET A 7 31.70 11.12 -42.21
N VAL A 8 31.76 12.12 -43.09
CA VAL A 8 30.89 13.29 -43.14
C VAL A 8 29.57 12.83 -43.74
N LEU A 9 28.42 13.08 -43.09
CA LEU A 9 27.12 13.03 -43.77
C LEU A 9 26.36 14.35 -43.54
N LEU A 10 26.37 15.12 -44.62
CA LEU A 10 25.43 16.14 -45.10
C LEU A 10 24.22 16.51 -44.21
N PHE A 11 24.22 17.76 -43.71
CA PHE A 11 23.00 18.47 -43.32
C PHE A 11 22.19 18.83 -44.57
N ILE A 12 20.96 18.31 -44.69
CA ILE A 12 19.94 18.86 -45.59
C ILE A 12 18.97 19.64 -44.71
N THR A 13 19.11 20.97 -44.70
CA THR A 13 18.13 21.88 -44.12
C THR A 13 16.98 22.01 -45.12
N ILE A 14 15.84 21.39 -44.85
CA ILE A 14 14.59 21.65 -45.57
C ILE A 14 13.64 22.34 -44.59
N ILE A 15 13.52 23.66 -44.74
CA ILE A 15 12.43 24.43 -44.15
C ILE A 15 11.23 24.24 -45.07
N PHE A 16 10.23 23.48 -44.63
CA PHE A 16 8.89 23.52 -45.20
C PHE A 16 7.87 23.79 -44.10
N ALA A 17 7.16 24.92 -44.23
CA ALA A 17 5.96 25.19 -43.47
C ALA A 17 4.83 24.30 -44.00
N GLY A 18 4.37 23.37 -43.16
CA GLY A 18 3.29 22.43 -43.44
C GLY A 18 3.55 21.15 -42.64
N CYS A 19 2.58 20.66 -41.87
CA CYS A 19 2.69 19.51 -40.95
C CYS A 19 3.84 18.57 -41.28
N ILE A 20 4.94 18.67 -40.52
CA ILE A 20 6.09 17.79 -40.64
C ILE A 20 5.83 16.63 -39.69
N ASP A 21 5.66 15.43 -40.23
CA ASP A 21 5.71 14.20 -39.44
C ASP A 21 7.07 14.15 -38.71
N GLU A 22 7.05 13.85 -37.40
CA GLU A 22 8.28 13.69 -36.63
C GLU A 22 9.21 12.65 -37.30
N PRO A 23 10.54 12.90 -37.37
CA PRO A 23 11.45 11.97 -38.01
C PRO A 23 11.39 10.60 -37.34
N SER A 24 11.12 9.56 -38.13
CA SER A 24 11.02 8.17 -37.67
C SER A 24 12.34 7.41 -37.88
N LEU A 25 12.68 6.50 -36.97
CA LEU A 25 13.81 5.58 -37.13
C LEU A 25 13.67 4.70 -38.39
N ASP A 26 12.45 4.49 -38.88
CA ASP A 26 12.21 3.73 -40.11
C ASP A 26 12.78 4.44 -41.35
N ASP A 27 12.81 5.77 -41.33
CA ASP A 27 13.36 6.62 -42.38
C ASP A 27 14.89 6.79 -42.29
N ALA A 28 15.51 6.37 -41.18
CA ALA A 28 16.96 6.42 -41.00
C ALA A 28 17.67 5.34 -41.85
N ASP A 29 18.75 5.75 -42.55
CA ASP A 29 19.59 4.86 -43.33
C ASP A 29 20.33 3.87 -42.43
N ALA A 30 20.39 2.59 -42.86
CA ALA A 30 21.10 1.54 -42.14
C ALA A 30 22.57 1.49 -42.57
N GLU A 31 23.49 1.74 -41.64
CA GLU A 31 24.91 1.54 -41.86
C GLU A 31 25.28 0.07 -41.59
N LYS A 32 25.95 -0.58 -42.55
CA LYS A 32 26.41 -1.97 -42.41
C LYS A 32 27.92 -2.03 -42.31
N ILE A 33 28.42 -2.69 -41.26
CA ILE A 33 29.85 -2.82 -40.94
C ILE A 33 30.20 -4.24 -40.55
N VAL A 34 31.48 -4.58 -40.60
CA VAL A 34 32.01 -5.83 -40.05
C VAL A 34 32.91 -5.51 -38.87
N ILE A 35 32.56 -5.99 -37.69
CA ILE A 35 33.34 -5.85 -36.45
C ILE A 35 34.06 -7.18 -36.22
N LYS A 36 35.39 -7.18 -36.27
CA LYS A 36 36.16 -8.41 -36.10
C LYS A 36 36.10 -8.92 -34.66
N SER A 37 36.41 -10.19 -34.47
CA SER A 37 36.64 -10.76 -33.13
C SER A 37 37.65 -9.93 -32.34
N GLY A 38 37.25 -9.47 -31.15
CA GLY A 38 38.03 -8.63 -30.24
C GLY A 38 38.03 -7.13 -30.56
N ASP A 39 37.38 -6.70 -31.64
CA ASP A 39 37.33 -5.29 -32.04
C ASP A 39 36.13 -4.54 -31.45
N ILE A 40 36.29 -3.21 -31.37
CA ILE A 40 35.30 -2.27 -30.87
C ILE A 40 35.03 -1.20 -31.94
N GLN A 41 33.77 -0.98 -32.26
CA GLN A 41 33.28 0.15 -33.04
C GLN A 41 32.51 1.12 -32.15
N TYR A 42 32.52 2.42 -32.45
CA TYR A 42 31.68 3.38 -31.73
C TYR A 42 31.10 4.46 -32.64
N TYR A 43 29.98 5.00 -32.22
CA TYR A 43 29.21 6.04 -32.89
C TYR A 43 29.08 7.23 -31.95
N SER A 44 29.53 8.38 -32.42
CA SER A 44 29.42 9.67 -31.74
C SER A 44 28.69 10.64 -32.65
N TRP A 45 27.87 11.49 -32.07
CA TRP A 45 27.28 12.64 -32.72
C TRP A 45 27.94 13.91 -32.17
N ASN A 46 27.97 14.96 -32.98
CA ASN A 46 28.30 16.31 -32.53
C ASN A 46 26.98 16.94 -32.13
N ASP A 47 26.88 17.62 -30.99
CA ASP A 47 25.97 18.76 -30.84
C ASP A 47 26.26 19.58 -29.57
N ASP A 48 26.14 20.91 -29.70
CA ASP A 48 26.34 21.95 -28.68
C ASP A 48 25.21 21.97 -27.61
N LEU A 49 24.64 20.81 -27.29
CA LEU A 49 23.41 20.65 -26.50
C LEU A 49 23.69 20.10 -25.10
N ASN A 50 22.72 20.20 -24.18
CA ASN A 50 22.84 19.66 -22.82
C ASN A 50 22.39 18.19 -22.72
N ASN A 51 21.23 17.83 -23.30
CA ASN A 51 20.67 16.47 -23.36
C ASN A 51 20.11 16.18 -24.77
N THR A 52 20.06 14.91 -25.17
CA THR A 52 19.67 14.46 -26.52
C THR A 52 18.84 13.18 -26.47
N ASN A 53 17.75 13.09 -27.23
CA ASN A 53 17.02 11.84 -27.40
C ASN A 53 17.68 11.01 -28.51
N ILE A 54 18.10 9.80 -28.18
CA ILE A 54 18.62 8.85 -29.17
C ILE A 54 17.64 7.71 -29.37
N GLN A 55 17.51 7.26 -30.61
CA GLN A 55 16.82 6.01 -30.96
C GLN A 55 17.72 5.24 -31.90
N PHE A 56 17.96 3.96 -31.62
CA PHE A 56 18.77 3.15 -32.51
C PHE A 56 18.29 1.71 -32.57
N LYS A 57 18.52 1.12 -33.75
CA LYS A 57 18.29 -0.28 -34.01
C LYS A 57 19.58 -0.89 -34.53
N ILE A 58 20.08 -1.90 -33.82
CA ILE A 58 21.25 -2.68 -34.21
C ILE A 58 20.79 -4.09 -34.53
N GLU A 59 21.29 -4.65 -35.62
CA GLU A 59 21.12 -6.05 -36.00
C GLU A 59 22.49 -6.64 -36.29
N SER A 60 22.76 -7.86 -35.87
CA SER A 60 23.98 -8.57 -36.16
C SER A 60 23.75 -10.04 -36.45
N ASN A 61 24.59 -10.60 -37.31
CA ASN A 61 24.59 -12.02 -37.59
C ASN A 61 25.36 -12.86 -36.55
N ASN A 62 26.13 -12.23 -35.66
CA ASN A 62 26.82 -12.87 -34.55
C ASN A 62 26.66 -12.02 -33.28
N PRO A 63 26.61 -12.61 -32.08
CA PRO A 63 26.34 -11.84 -30.87
C PRO A 63 27.39 -10.76 -30.63
N ILE A 64 26.93 -9.55 -30.37
CA ILE A 64 27.74 -8.37 -30.05
C ILE A 64 27.26 -7.76 -28.74
N ASP A 65 28.14 -6.99 -28.10
CA ASP A 65 27.81 -6.21 -26.92
C ASP A 65 27.66 -4.74 -27.34
N VAL A 66 26.62 -4.06 -26.88
CA VAL A 66 26.34 -2.65 -27.17
C VAL A 66 26.27 -1.90 -25.86
N PHE A 67 27.14 -0.91 -25.70
CA PHE A 67 27.19 -0.04 -24.53
C PHE A 67 26.92 1.40 -24.95
N VAL A 68 25.99 2.05 -24.26
CA VAL A 68 25.80 3.49 -24.35
C VAL A 68 26.54 4.09 -23.18
N ILE A 69 27.59 4.87 -23.45
CA ILE A 69 28.55 5.30 -22.43
C ILE A 69 28.85 6.80 -22.56
N PRO A 70 29.21 7.49 -21.46
CA PRO A 70 29.89 8.77 -21.56
C PRO A 70 31.18 8.64 -22.40
N SER A 71 31.43 9.57 -23.32
CA SER A 71 32.55 9.51 -24.28
C SER A 71 33.93 9.39 -23.63
N ASN A 72 34.10 9.87 -22.40
CA ASN A 72 35.34 9.74 -21.64
C ASN A 72 35.62 8.29 -21.17
N GLU A 73 34.60 7.44 -21.07
CA GLU A 73 34.69 6.03 -20.69
C GLU A 73 35.20 5.13 -21.84
N LEU A 74 35.25 5.63 -23.08
CA LEU A 74 35.75 4.88 -24.24
C LEU A 74 37.19 4.37 -24.06
N LYS A 75 38.00 5.09 -23.26
CA LYS A 75 39.37 4.64 -22.95
C LYS A 75 39.38 3.47 -21.98
N ASN A 76 38.40 3.37 -21.09
CA ASN A 76 38.34 2.29 -20.10
C ASN A 76 37.92 0.99 -20.78
N ILE A 77 36.87 1.03 -21.60
CA ILE A 77 36.42 -0.14 -22.38
C ILE A 77 37.49 -0.66 -23.35
N LYS A 78 38.25 0.24 -24.02
CA LYS A 78 39.35 -0.16 -24.92
C LYS A 78 40.56 -0.79 -24.21
N ASN A 79 40.70 -0.54 -22.91
CA ASN A 79 41.82 -1.05 -22.11
C ASN A 79 41.38 -2.15 -21.13
N ASP A 80 40.19 -2.72 -21.32
CA ASP A 80 39.60 -3.75 -20.46
C ASP A 80 39.60 -3.36 -18.98
N LYS A 81 39.18 -2.11 -18.71
CA LYS A 81 39.02 -1.56 -17.37
C LYS A 81 37.56 -1.27 -17.11
N ASP A 82 37.18 -1.30 -15.83
CA ASP A 82 35.85 -0.89 -15.37
C ASP A 82 35.45 0.47 -15.96
N PHE A 83 34.25 0.53 -16.51
CA PHE A 83 33.72 1.72 -17.17
C PHE A 83 32.25 1.89 -16.82
N LYS A 84 31.76 3.12 -16.93
CA LYS A 84 30.35 3.45 -16.69
C LYS A 84 29.56 3.40 -17.99
N TYR A 85 28.33 2.91 -17.93
CA TYR A 85 27.40 2.87 -19.05
C TYR A 85 25.96 3.09 -18.57
N TYR A 86 25.08 3.51 -19.48
CA TYR A 86 23.65 3.66 -19.23
C TYR A 86 22.99 2.29 -19.41
N ALA A 87 22.64 1.63 -18.31
CA ALA A 87 22.17 0.25 -18.30
C ALA A 87 20.92 0.03 -19.16
N GLU A 88 19.95 0.95 -19.09
CA GLU A 88 18.70 0.89 -19.86
C GLU A 88 18.92 0.88 -21.38
N LEU A 89 20.00 1.50 -21.83
CA LEU A 89 20.33 1.67 -23.24
C LEU A 89 21.45 0.74 -23.71
N SER A 90 22.02 -0.07 -22.80
CA SER A 90 23.12 -0.97 -23.09
C SER A 90 22.65 -2.43 -23.02
N ARG A 91 23.07 -3.27 -23.95
CA ARG A 91 22.75 -4.70 -23.96
C ARG A 91 23.95 -5.50 -24.41
N GLN A 92 24.19 -6.62 -23.75
CA GLN A 92 25.28 -7.53 -24.10
C GLN A 92 24.71 -8.76 -24.79
N ASN A 93 25.51 -9.41 -25.62
CA ASN A 93 25.20 -10.68 -26.27
C ASN A 93 23.92 -10.68 -27.13
N ILE A 94 23.74 -9.61 -27.92
CA ILE A 94 22.56 -9.41 -28.75
C ILE A 94 22.82 -9.71 -30.23
N LEU A 95 21.78 -10.19 -30.92
CA LEU A 95 21.72 -10.26 -32.39
C LEU A 95 20.81 -9.18 -32.98
N SER A 96 19.91 -8.61 -32.18
CA SER A 96 19.08 -7.47 -32.55
C SER A 96 18.73 -6.69 -31.30
N TYR A 97 18.70 -5.38 -31.39
CA TYR A 97 18.34 -4.49 -30.30
C TYR A 97 17.80 -3.19 -30.86
N ASN A 98 16.58 -2.83 -30.47
CA ASN A 98 15.94 -1.57 -30.81
C ASN A 98 15.62 -0.86 -29.50
N THR A 99 16.07 0.38 -29.35
CA THR A 99 15.85 1.14 -28.13
C THR A 99 15.78 2.64 -28.41
N ARG A 100 15.25 3.39 -27.45
CA ARG A 100 15.28 4.84 -27.41
C ARG A 100 15.53 5.33 -25.99
N GLY A 101 16.13 6.49 -25.83
CA GLY A 101 16.19 7.15 -24.53
C GLY A 101 16.91 8.50 -24.57
N LEU A 102 16.70 9.25 -23.49
CA LEU A 102 17.33 10.54 -23.26
C LEU A 102 18.72 10.34 -22.66
N VAL A 103 19.74 10.92 -23.28
CA VAL A 103 21.13 10.83 -22.83
C VAL A 103 21.77 12.21 -22.79
N PRO A 104 22.73 12.47 -21.88
CA PRO A 104 23.56 13.67 -21.92
C PRO A 104 24.32 13.77 -23.26
N SER A 105 24.58 14.99 -23.71
CA SER A 105 25.21 15.26 -25.02
C SER A 105 26.60 14.66 -25.21
N ASN A 106 27.31 14.33 -24.12
CA ASN A 106 28.63 13.73 -24.17
C ASN A 106 28.62 12.19 -24.28
N THR A 107 27.52 11.59 -24.73
CA THR A 107 27.31 10.14 -24.80
C THR A 107 27.67 9.57 -26.18
N ILE A 108 28.11 8.31 -26.23
CA ILE A 108 28.39 7.55 -27.46
C ILE A 108 27.80 6.15 -27.36
N ILE A 109 27.55 5.52 -28.51
CA ILE A 109 27.21 4.09 -28.60
C ILE A 109 28.49 3.33 -28.96
N VAL A 110 28.79 2.27 -28.24
CA VAL A 110 29.97 1.42 -28.44
C VAL A 110 29.50 0.00 -28.69
N ILE A 111 29.85 -0.55 -29.85
CA ILE A 111 29.60 -1.94 -30.20
C ILE A 111 30.91 -2.72 -30.07
N VAL A 112 30.91 -3.73 -29.22
CA VAL A 112 32.05 -4.59 -28.91
C VAL A 112 31.75 -5.99 -29.43
N ASN A 113 32.68 -6.56 -30.20
CA ASN A 113 32.62 -7.97 -30.55
C ASN A 113 33.62 -8.76 -29.70
N ASN A 114 33.21 -9.18 -28.51
CA ASN A 114 34.02 -10.04 -27.64
C ASN A 114 33.89 -11.54 -27.97
N ARG A 115 33.38 -11.90 -29.16
CA ARG A 115 33.18 -13.29 -29.57
C ARG A 115 34.30 -13.76 -30.48
N ASP A 116 34.35 -15.07 -30.71
CA ASP A 116 35.38 -15.76 -31.49
C ASP A 116 35.20 -15.63 -33.02
N LYS A 117 34.13 -14.96 -33.48
CA LYS A 117 33.80 -14.78 -34.90
C LYS A 117 33.53 -13.32 -35.23
N ASP A 118 33.89 -12.92 -36.46
CA ASP A 118 33.56 -11.59 -36.99
C ASP A 118 32.04 -11.41 -37.08
N ALA A 119 31.56 -10.22 -36.72
CA ALA A 119 30.14 -9.87 -36.72
C ALA A 119 29.84 -8.87 -37.83
N GLN A 120 28.91 -9.20 -38.73
CA GLN A 120 28.29 -8.25 -39.64
C GLN A 120 27.19 -7.54 -38.86
N VAL A 121 27.27 -6.23 -38.73
CA VAL A 121 26.37 -5.41 -37.92
C VAL A 121 25.72 -4.36 -38.82
N SER A 122 24.41 -4.21 -38.71
CA SER A 122 23.61 -3.15 -39.30
C SER A 122 23.11 -2.24 -38.19
N ILE A 123 23.37 -0.93 -38.25
CA ILE A 123 22.86 0.04 -37.29
C ILE A 123 22.03 1.11 -38.01
N LYS A 124 20.85 1.41 -37.48
CA LYS A 124 20.10 2.64 -37.73
C LYS A 124 20.18 3.49 -36.47
N LEU A 125 20.51 4.76 -36.59
CA LEU A 125 20.59 5.70 -35.48
C LEU A 125 19.87 6.99 -35.86
N LEU A 126 18.92 7.40 -35.03
CA LEU A 126 18.24 8.67 -35.07
C LEU A 126 18.58 9.44 -33.79
N VAL A 127 18.95 10.71 -33.94
CA VAL A 127 19.31 11.60 -32.84
C VAL A 127 18.43 12.84 -32.97
N VAL A 128 17.67 13.17 -31.91
CA VAL A 128 16.68 14.26 -31.91
C VAL A 128 16.87 15.13 -30.67
N GLU A 129 16.74 16.45 -30.83
CA GLU A 129 16.76 17.39 -29.70
C GLU A 129 15.51 17.19 -28.80
N PRO A 130 15.66 17.09 -27.48
CA PRO A 130 14.52 16.98 -26.57
C PRO A 130 13.78 18.33 -26.46
N GLN A 131 12.45 18.29 -26.58
CA GLN A 131 11.58 19.37 -26.12
C GLN A 131 11.44 19.24 -24.59
N ASP A 132 11.51 20.38 -23.89
CA ASP A 132 11.81 20.53 -22.45
C ASP A 132 11.06 19.61 -21.45
N ASN A 133 11.77 19.38 -20.33
CA ASN A 133 11.38 18.84 -19.03
C ASN A 133 11.40 17.31 -18.82
N GLU A 134 12.53 16.79 -18.32
CA GLU A 134 12.60 16.06 -17.04
C GLU A 134 14.06 15.74 -16.64
N ASN A 135 14.38 16.00 -15.36
CA ASN A 135 15.61 15.69 -14.60
C ASN A 135 15.10 14.98 -13.32
N THR A 136 15.73 14.00 -12.66
CA THR A 136 17.13 13.54 -12.62
C THR A 136 17.22 12.20 -11.86
N LEU A 137 18.32 11.49 -12.12
CA LEU A 137 18.84 10.23 -11.57
C LEU A 137 19.00 10.12 -10.03
N LYS A 138 19.03 8.87 -9.53
CA LYS A 138 19.79 8.46 -8.33
C LYS A 138 20.71 7.26 -8.62
N THR A 139 21.91 7.32 -8.05
CA THR A 139 23.04 6.37 -8.12
C THR A 139 22.90 5.28 -7.03
N THR A 140 23.51 4.08 -7.12
CA THR A 140 24.81 3.76 -6.47
C THR A 140 25.23 2.27 -6.62
N ILE A 141 26.49 2.06 -7.03
CA ILE A 141 27.56 1.06 -6.72
C ILE A 141 27.22 -0.30 -6.03
N PHE A 142 27.73 -1.40 -6.61
CA PHE A 142 28.01 -2.68 -5.91
C PHE A 142 29.49 -3.13 -6.04
N LYS A 143 30.00 -3.82 -5.01
CA LYS A 143 31.28 -4.56 -4.97
C LYS A 143 31.02 -6.08 -4.95
N ASN A 144 31.88 -6.80 -5.69
CA ASN A 144 32.09 -8.26 -5.86
C ASN A 144 31.75 -9.20 -4.66
N THR A 145 31.39 -10.50 -4.83
CA THR A 145 32.13 -11.58 -5.53
C THR A 145 31.35 -12.93 -5.64
N ASN A 146 31.68 -13.73 -6.68
CA ASN A 146 31.76 -15.22 -6.81
C ASN A 146 30.56 -16.12 -7.24
N ASN A 147 30.73 -16.67 -8.46
CA ASN A 147 30.23 -17.90 -9.13
C ASN A 147 29.38 -18.94 -8.36
N ASN A 148 28.16 -19.22 -8.86
CA ASN A 148 27.73 -20.50 -9.47
C ASN A 148 26.21 -20.53 -9.76
N ASN A 149 25.85 -21.22 -10.86
CA ASN A 149 24.50 -21.58 -11.33
C ASN A 149 23.64 -20.46 -11.93
N GLN A 150 23.15 -20.74 -13.15
CA GLN A 150 22.25 -19.91 -13.94
C GLN A 150 20.92 -19.77 -13.16
N LEU A 151 20.82 -18.71 -12.36
CA LEU A 151 19.59 -18.26 -11.72
C LEU A 151 18.60 -17.83 -12.82
N ALA A 152 17.31 -17.94 -12.55
CA ALA A 152 16.29 -17.38 -13.42
C ALA A 152 16.56 -15.89 -13.71
N GLU A 153 16.26 -15.40 -14.91
CA GLU A 153 16.39 -13.96 -15.22
C GLU A 153 15.16 -13.21 -14.69
N LEU A 154 15.00 -13.13 -13.36
CA LEU A 154 13.89 -12.43 -12.70
C LEU A 154 14.34 -11.04 -12.21
N ASP A 155 13.53 -10.02 -12.45
CA ASP A 155 13.60 -8.77 -11.67
C ASP A 155 12.49 -8.79 -10.61
N LEU A 156 12.81 -8.32 -9.40
CA LEU A 156 11.96 -8.47 -8.23
C LEU A 156 11.93 -7.20 -7.40
N ASN A 157 10.72 -6.77 -7.05
CA ASN A 157 10.48 -5.79 -6.01
C ASN A 157 9.40 -6.30 -5.05
N THR A 158 9.74 -6.40 -3.76
CA THR A 158 8.83 -6.89 -2.71
C THR A 158 8.43 -5.73 -1.82
N ILE A 159 7.12 -5.53 -1.64
CA ILE A 159 6.53 -4.44 -0.87
C ILE A 159 5.74 -5.04 0.28
N TYR A 160 5.89 -4.51 1.49
CA TYR A 160 5.14 -4.92 2.67
C TYR A 160 4.96 -3.73 3.62
N TYR A 161 3.94 -3.81 4.48
CA TYR A 161 3.55 -2.71 5.36
C TYR A 161 4.19 -2.83 6.75
N THR A 162 4.64 -1.70 7.31
CA THR A 162 5.07 -1.59 8.70
C THR A 162 4.82 -0.17 9.22
N PRO A 163 4.24 0.01 10.42
CA PRO A 163 3.75 -1.02 11.34
C PRO A 163 2.44 -1.68 10.88
N TYR A 164 2.22 -2.95 11.20
CA TYR A 164 1.01 -3.69 10.89
C TYR A 164 0.03 -3.73 12.09
N PRO A 165 -1.18 -3.16 11.96
CA PRO A 165 -2.21 -3.21 13.00
C PRO A 165 -3.01 -4.51 12.94
N LEU A 166 -2.82 -5.40 13.92
CA LEU A 166 -3.55 -6.68 13.99
C LEU A 166 -5.08 -6.50 14.09
N ALA A 167 -5.53 -5.35 14.60
CA ALA A 167 -6.94 -4.98 14.65
C ALA A 167 -7.59 -4.92 13.27
N PHE A 168 -6.84 -4.60 12.22
CA PHE A 168 -7.36 -4.34 10.88
C PHE A 168 -7.19 -5.53 9.93
N TYR A 169 -6.65 -6.66 10.40
CA TYR A 169 -6.38 -7.84 9.57
C TYR A 169 -7.58 -8.28 8.71
N ASN A 170 -8.76 -8.42 9.33
CA ASN A 170 -9.97 -8.82 8.59
C ASN A 170 -10.38 -7.76 7.58
N VAL A 171 -10.24 -6.47 7.92
CA VAL A 171 -10.63 -5.36 7.06
C VAL A 171 -9.72 -5.29 5.83
N PHE A 172 -8.41 -5.39 6.04
CA PHE A 172 -7.45 -5.42 4.94
C PHE A 172 -7.73 -6.59 3.99
N TYR A 173 -8.04 -7.76 4.53
CA TYR A 173 -8.46 -8.89 3.71
C TYR A 173 -9.73 -8.61 2.89
N GLU A 174 -10.78 -8.04 3.49
CA GLU A 174 -12.03 -7.72 2.78
C GLU A 174 -11.87 -6.60 1.74
N LEU A 175 -11.00 -5.62 2.01
CA LEU A 175 -10.66 -4.54 1.09
C LEU A 175 -9.69 -4.97 -0.03
N GLY A 176 -9.13 -6.19 0.05
CA GLY A 176 -8.12 -6.66 -0.88
C GLY A 176 -6.75 -6.02 -0.70
N GLU A 177 -6.49 -5.43 0.48
CA GLU A 177 -5.20 -4.88 0.88
C GLU A 177 -4.26 -6.03 1.28
N PRO A 178 -3.17 -6.28 0.53
CA PRO A 178 -2.27 -7.38 0.80
C PRO A 178 -1.37 -7.13 2.01
N ASP A 179 -0.87 -8.19 2.64
CA ASP A 179 0.19 -8.05 3.64
C ASP A 179 1.55 -7.85 2.96
N ILE A 180 1.72 -8.48 1.79
CA ILE A 180 2.93 -8.46 0.97
C ILE A 180 2.56 -8.54 -0.52
N THR A 181 3.23 -7.71 -1.32
CA THR A 181 3.10 -7.64 -2.77
C THR A 181 4.44 -7.95 -3.42
N TYR A 182 4.40 -8.83 -4.41
CA TYR A 182 5.56 -9.17 -5.23
C TYR A 182 5.36 -8.63 -6.64
N ASN A 183 6.21 -7.70 -7.06
CA ASN A 183 6.32 -7.27 -8.45
C ASN A 183 7.45 -8.08 -9.09
N ILE A 184 7.09 -8.97 -10.01
CA ILE A 184 8.02 -9.94 -10.60
C ILE A 184 8.01 -9.81 -12.11
N THR A 185 9.17 -9.49 -12.68
CA THR A 185 9.37 -9.43 -14.13
C THR A 185 10.20 -10.62 -14.59
N ASN A 186 9.68 -11.41 -15.54
CA ASN A 186 10.47 -12.46 -16.18
C ASN A 186 11.22 -11.88 -17.39
N ASN A 187 12.50 -11.56 -17.21
CA ASN A 187 13.38 -11.09 -18.30
C ASN A 187 13.92 -12.24 -19.17
N GLY A 188 13.59 -13.49 -18.82
CA GLY A 188 14.01 -14.68 -19.56
C GLY A 188 13.23 -14.91 -20.84
N LYS A 189 13.68 -15.89 -21.64
CA LYS A 189 13.09 -16.22 -22.96
C LYS A 189 11.95 -17.25 -22.90
N ASN A 190 11.74 -17.89 -21.76
CA ASN A 190 10.73 -18.94 -21.57
C ASN A 190 9.82 -18.57 -20.40
N PRO A 191 8.55 -19.02 -20.40
CA PRO A 191 7.70 -18.90 -19.23
C PRO A 191 8.38 -19.52 -18.01
N ILE A 192 8.22 -18.86 -16.87
CA ILE A 192 8.75 -19.34 -15.59
C ILE A 192 7.61 -19.60 -14.63
N ILE A 193 7.63 -20.75 -13.97
CA ILE A 193 6.68 -21.06 -12.91
C ILE A 193 7.34 -20.66 -11.60
N ILE A 194 6.72 -19.73 -10.87
CA ILE A 194 7.21 -19.26 -9.58
C ILE A 194 6.33 -19.79 -8.45
N ARG A 195 6.90 -19.95 -7.26
CA ARG A 195 6.19 -20.21 -6.02
C ARG A 195 6.64 -19.21 -4.98
N LEU A 196 5.68 -18.45 -4.48
CA LEU A 196 5.87 -17.43 -3.46
C LEU A 196 5.33 -17.97 -2.15
N THR A 197 6.17 -18.00 -1.12
CA THR A 197 5.79 -18.43 0.23
C THR A 197 6.02 -17.28 1.20
N SER A 198 5.00 -16.85 1.93
CA SER A 198 5.11 -15.81 2.97
C SER A 198 4.56 -16.29 4.30
N GLU A 199 5.21 -15.92 5.41
CA GLU A 199 4.71 -16.17 6.75
C GLU A 199 5.20 -15.13 7.76
N TYR A 200 4.38 -14.87 8.77
CA TYR A 200 4.84 -14.29 10.03
C TYR A 200 5.27 -15.43 10.96
N GLN A 201 6.57 -15.65 11.08
CA GLN A 201 7.11 -16.85 11.76
C GLN A 201 6.54 -17.01 13.17
N GLY A 202 5.86 -18.15 13.41
CA GLY A 202 5.24 -18.49 14.69
C GLY A 202 3.87 -17.86 14.95
N TYR A 203 3.40 -16.95 14.08
CA TYR A 203 2.14 -16.22 14.22
C TYR A 203 1.15 -16.44 13.08
N SER A 204 1.59 -17.01 11.95
CA SER A 204 0.73 -17.32 10.82
C SER A 204 0.96 -18.75 10.30
N ASN A 205 0.03 -19.21 9.45
CA ASN A 205 0.33 -20.25 8.49
C ASN A 205 1.02 -19.63 7.26
N LYS A 206 1.56 -20.48 6.39
CA LYS A 206 2.18 -20.04 5.13
C LYS A 206 1.11 -19.64 4.11
N ALA A 207 1.21 -18.44 3.56
CA ALA A 207 0.57 -18.09 2.29
C ALA A 207 1.44 -18.63 1.17
N ILE A 208 0.86 -19.38 0.23
CA ILE A 208 1.58 -19.95 -0.90
C ILE A 208 0.80 -19.64 -2.18
N THR A 209 1.45 -18.98 -3.13
CA THR A 209 0.91 -18.69 -4.46
C THR A 209 1.86 -19.26 -5.51
N THR A 210 1.32 -19.84 -6.58
CA THR A 210 2.11 -20.34 -7.70
C THR A 210 1.55 -19.74 -8.98
N GLU A 211 2.40 -19.02 -9.71
CA GLU A 211 2.03 -18.32 -10.94
C GLU A 211 2.99 -18.67 -12.08
N ILE A 212 2.53 -18.45 -13.31
CA ILE A 212 3.35 -18.58 -14.51
C ILE A 212 3.54 -17.19 -15.10
N ILE A 213 4.78 -16.70 -15.12
CA ILE A 213 5.11 -15.39 -15.67
C ILE A 213 5.67 -15.58 -17.08
N MET A 214 5.03 -14.98 -18.08
CA MET A 214 5.47 -15.10 -19.48
C MET A 214 6.73 -14.27 -19.76
N PRO A 215 7.49 -14.57 -20.83
CA PRO A 215 8.67 -13.79 -21.21
C PRO A 215 8.38 -12.30 -21.39
N ASN A 216 9.14 -11.45 -20.72
CA ASN A 216 9.00 -9.98 -20.65
C ASN A 216 7.68 -9.49 -20.03
N GLU A 217 6.94 -10.36 -19.34
CA GLU A 217 5.78 -9.97 -18.55
C GLU A 217 6.22 -9.55 -17.14
N THR A 218 5.46 -8.63 -16.56
CA THR A 218 5.55 -8.23 -15.16
C THR A 218 4.23 -8.51 -14.49
N ASP A 219 4.24 -9.34 -13.47
CA ASP A 219 3.08 -9.65 -12.65
C ASP A 219 3.20 -9.01 -11.28
N GLU A 220 2.10 -8.41 -10.81
CA GLU A 220 1.91 -7.99 -9.43
C GLU A 220 1.12 -9.09 -8.71
N ILE A 221 1.75 -9.74 -7.73
CA ILE A 221 1.17 -10.87 -7.01
C ILE A 221 1.02 -10.51 -5.53
N ASN A 222 -0.23 -10.44 -5.10
CA ASN A 222 -0.65 -10.01 -3.77
C ASN A 222 -0.91 -11.23 -2.87
N GLN A 223 -0.38 -11.21 -1.64
CA GLN A 223 -0.64 -12.24 -0.63
C GLN A 223 -1.14 -11.63 0.68
N THR A 224 -2.26 -12.16 1.18
CA THR A 224 -2.64 -12.03 2.59
C THR A 224 -2.12 -13.24 3.36
N ILE A 225 -1.46 -13.00 4.49
CA ILE A 225 -0.79 -14.01 5.29
C ILE A 225 -1.76 -14.53 6.36
N PRO A 226 -2.18 -15.82 6.32
CA PRO A 226 -3.22 -16.35 7.19
C PRO A 226 -2.78 -16.44 8.65
N LEU A 227 -3.20 -15.50 9.49
CA LEU A 227 -2.82 -15.43 10.90
C LEU A 227 -3.40 -16.58 11.74
N ILE A 228 -2.65 -17.01 12.76
CA ILE A 228 -3.09 -17.97 13.78
C ILE A 228 -3.74 -17.17 14.92
N LYS A 229 -5.08 -17.14 14.95
CA LYS A 229 -5.89 -16.35 15.90
C LYS A 229 -5.44 -16.49 17.36
N ASP A 230 -5.16 -17.71 17.82
CA ASP A 230 -4.76 -17.97 19.21
C ASP A 230 -3.39 -17.40 19.57
N ARG A 231 -2.49 -17.22 18.59
CA ARG A 231 -1.15 -16.64 18.79
C ARG A 231 -1.23 -15.12 18.85
N ILE A 232 -1.91 -14.52 17.89
CA ILE A 232 -2.00 -13.05 17.79
C ILE A 232 -2.79 -12.42 18.95
N LYS A 233 -3.79 -13.13 19.50
CA LYS A 233 -4.55 -12.69 20.69
C LYS A 233 -3.70 -12.54 21.95
N GLN A 234 -2.53 -13.18 22.00
CA GLN A 234 -1.61 -13.13 23.15
C GLN A 234 -0.73 -11.88 23.13
N ILE A 235 -0.67 -11.14 22.02
CA ILE A 235 0.13 -9.92 21.92
C ILE A 235 -0.59 -8.79 22.66
N LYS A 236 0.10 -8.18 23.62
CA LYS A 236 -0.44 -7.13 24.52
C LYS A 236 0.30 -5.79 24.44
N THR A 237 1.38 -5.73 23.69
CA THR A 237 2.17 -4.51 23.48
C THR A 237 2.77 -4.53 22.10
N LYS A 238 3.14 -3.36 21.57
CA LYS A 238 3.83 -3.24 20.29
C LYS A 238 5.05 -4.16 20.29
N THR A 239 5.13 -5.03 19.30
CA THR A 239 6.18 -6.05 19.18
C THR A 239 6.71 -6.10 17.75
N LYS A 240 7.67 -7.00 17.50
CA LYS A 240 8.17 -7.28 16.16
C LYS A 240 7.78 -8.69 15.73
N PHE A 241 7.32 -8.82 14.50
CA PHE A 241 7.21 -10.12 13.82
C PHE A 241 8.34 -10.25 12.80
N ASN A 242 8.75 -11.49 12.56
CA ASN A 242 9.62 -11.84 11.45
C ASN A 242 8.73 -12.18 10.26
N LEU A 243 8.63 -11.26 9.30
CA LEU A 243 8.07 -11.53 7.98
C LEU A 243 9.13 -12.32 7.20
N HIS A 244 8.89 -13.61 7.04
CA HIS A 244 9.75 -14.51 6.29
C HIS A 244 9.09 -14.80 4.96
N TYR A 245 9.84 -14.61 3.87
CA TYR A 245 9.37 -14.95 2.55
C TYR A 245 10.42 -15.65 1.69
N ILE A 246 9.93 -16.50 0.80
CA ILE A 246 10.72 -17.29 -0.14
C ILE A 246 10.11 -17.15 -1.53
N ILE A 247 10.96 -16.83 -2.51
CA ILE A 247 10.64 -16.78 -3.93
C ILE A 247 11.38 -17.94 -4.58
N GLU A 248 10.64 -18.96 -5.02
CA GLU A 248 11.18 -20.12 -5.70
C GLU A 248 10.73 -20.15 -7.16
N TYR A 249 11.53 -20.76 -8.02
CA TYR A 249 11.14 -21.05 -9.39
C TYR A 249 11.30 -22.54 -9.71
N ASN A 250 10.46 -23.03 -10.63
CA ASN A 250 10.54 -24.38 -11.12
C ASN A 250 11.58 -24.47 -12.25
N ASP A 251 12.62 -25.25 -12.03
CA ASP A 251 13.59 -25.63 -13.05
C ASP A 251 13.45 -27.13 -13.33
N ASN A 252 12.75 -27.47 -14.42
CA ASN A 252 12.58 -28.83 -14.90
C ASN A 252 12.02 -29.82 -13.86
N GLY A 253 11.06 -29.38 -13.04
CA GLY A 253 10.42 -30.19 -12.02
C GLY A 253 11.05 -30.09 -10.62
N GLU A 254 12.20 -29.44 -10.48
CA GLU A 254 12.81 -29.13 -9.19
C GLU A 254 12.56 -27.67 -8.80
N TRP A 255 12.26 -27.41 -7.53
CA TRP A 255 12.11 -26.06 -7.00
C TRP A 255 13.47 -25.52 -6.55
N LYS A 256 13.84 -24.34 -7.06
CA LYS A 256 15.07 -23.63 -6.70
C LYS A 256 14.71 -22.29 -6.08
N THR A 257 15.32 -21.96 -4.94
CA THR A 257 15.19 -20.65 -4.31
C THR A 257 15.89 -19.60 -5.16
N TYR A 258 15.16 -18.56 -5.54
CA TYR A 258 15.70 -17.35 -6.15
C TYR A 258 16.08 -16.32 -5.10
N ASP A 259 15.17 -16.07 -4.16
CA ASP A 259 15.36 -15.16 -3.03
C ASP A 259 14.68 -15.72 -1.77
N GLU A 260 15.27 -15.43 -0.61
CA GLU A 260 14.75 -15.80 0.70
C GLU A 260 15.21 -14.74 1.69
N GLN A 261 14.25 -14.03 2.30
CA GLN A 261 14.53 -12.94 3.22
C GLN A 261 13.71 -13.07 4.49
N THR A 262 14.20 -12.42 5.54
CA THR A 262 13.47 -12.24 6.78
C THR A 262 13.57 -10.79 7.21
N GLU A 263 12.43 -10.13 7.26
CA GLU A 263 12.31 -8.72 7.63
C GLU A 263 11.58 -8.58 8.97
N MET A 264 12.08 -7.67 9.81
CA MET A 264 11.48 -7.41 11.11
C MET A 264 10.48 -6.24 11.02
N ILE A 265 9.19 -6.55 11.01
CA ILE A 265 8.14 -5.53 10.95
C ILE A 265 7.58 -5.21 12.33
N ASP A 266 7.19 -3.95 12.54
CA ASP A 266 6.51 -3.53 13.76
C ASP A 266 5.04 -3.97 13.74
N ILE A 267 4.53 -4.46 14.86
CA ILE A 267 3.15 -4.96 14.98
C ILE A 267 2.45 -4.26 16.15
N TYR A 268 1.26 -3.75 15.90
CA TYR A 268 0.36 -3.31 16.96
C TYR A 268 -0.60 -4.43 17.38
N PRO A 269 -0.85 -4.61 18.70
CA PRO A 269 -1.78 -5.62 19.19
C PRO A 269 -3.23 -5.32 18.75
N MET A 270 -4.08 -6.35 18.85
CA MET A 270 -5.50 -6.26 18.45
C MET A 270 -6.30 -5.21 19.22
N ASP A 271 -5.85 -4.80 20.41
CA ASP A 271 -6.52 -3.77 21.23
C ASP A 271 -5.98 -2.35 20.96
N THR A 272 -5.21 -2.14 19.89
CA THR A 272 -4.64 -0.83 19.55
C THR A 272 -5.28 -0.25 18.30
N MET A 273 -5.97 0.88 18.48
CA MET A 273 -6.41 1.73 17.38
C MET A 273 -5.23 2.56 16.88
N VAL A 274 -5.01 2.55 15.57
CA VAL A 274 -4.08 3.45 14.87
C VAL A 274 -4.92 4.53 14.21
N TRP A 275 -4.80 5.77 14.68
CA TRP A 275 -5.62 6.89 14.22
C TRP A 275 -5.09 7.53 12.93
N ALA A 276 -3.79 7.40 12.67
CA ALA A 276 -3.16 7.89 11.47
C ALA A 276 -1.95 7.05 11.07
N ILE A 277 -1.73 6.93 9.76
CA ILE A 277 -0.56 6.29 9.13
C ILE A 277 0.25 7.33 8.38
N LYS A 278 1.49 7.01 7.99
CA LYS A 278 2.31 7.93 7.18
C LYS A 278 2.30 7.54 5.72
N ASP A 279 2.11 8.53 4.83
CA ASP A 279 2.28 8.35 3.40
C ASP A 279 3.77 8.26 3.00
N SER A 280 4.04 8.12 1.70
CA SER A 280 5.40 8.00 1.14
C SER A 280 6.24 9.27 1.30
N GLU A 281 5.63 10.42 1.55
CA GLU A 281 6.27 11.70 1.83
C GLU A 281 6.46 11.95 3.34
N GLY A 282 5.85 11.11 4.18
CA GLY A 282 5.91 11.16 5.64
C GLY A 282 4.80 11.98 6.28
N ASN A 283 3.79 12.41 5.52
CA ASN A 283 2.62 13.12 6.05
C ASN A 283 1.70 12.13 6.78
N GLU A 284 1.06 12.58 7.86
CA GLU A 284 0.08 11.76 8.58
C GLU A 284 -1.27 11.77 7.85
N VAL A 285 -1.74 10.60 7.46
CA VAL A 285 -3.02 10.33 6.84
C VAL A 285 -3.93 9.70 7.91
N PRO A 286 -5.00 10.38 8.32
CA PRO A 286 -5.92 9.85 9.32
C PRO A 286 -6.79 8.72 8.76
N ILE A 287 -7.14 7.77 9.62
CA ILE A 287 -7.90 6.55 9.29
C ILE A 287 -8.95 6.25 10.39
N TYR A 288 -9.67 7.28 10.82
CA TYR A 288 -10.61 7.21 11.95
C TYR A 288 -11.72 6.18 11.77
N GLU A 289 -12.18 5.96 10.53
CA GLU A 289 -13.23 5.00 10.16
C GLU A 289 -12.92 3.56 10.60
N TYR A 290 -11.64 3.22 10.73
CA TYR A 290 -11.22 1.90 11.21
C TYR A 290 -11.51 1.67 12.69
N VAL A 291 -11.91 2.69 13.47
CA VAL A 291 -12.37 2.47 14.85
C VAL A 291 -13.62 1.59 14.90
N THR A 292 -14.37 1.49 13.79
CA THR A 292 -15.56 0.66 13.68
C THR A 292 -15.26 -0.84 13.76
N VAL A 293 -14.00 -1.28 13.63
CA VAL A 293 -13.61 -2.69 13.88
C VAL A 293 -13.78 -3.10 15.33
N PHE A 294 -13.71 -2.15 16.26
CA PHE A 294 -13.88 -2.38 17.71
C PHE A 294 -15.35 -2.46 18.12
N ILE A 295 -16.27 -2.20 17.18
CA ILE A 295 -17.71 -2.31 17.40
C ILE A 295 -18.12 -3.74 17.06
N THR A 296 -18.44 -4.54 18.08
CA THR A 296 -18.67 -6.00 17.99
C THR A 296 -20.11 -6.36 18.36
N PRO A 297 -21.10 -6.03 17.51
CA PRO A 297 -22.53 -6.16 17.85
C PRO A 297 -23.00 -7.60 18.03
N LYS A 298 -22.24 -8.59 17.54
CA LYS A 298 -22.57 -10.02 17.61
C LYS A 298 -21.87 -10.76 18.75
N ASP A 299 -21.09 -10.07 19.58
CA ASP A 299 -20.42 -10.70 20.72
C ASP A 299 -21.45 -11.14 21.78
N ASP A 300 -21.24 -12.30 22.39
CA ASP A 300 -22.13 -12.86 23.41
C ASP A 300 -22.33 -11.91 24.60
N ALA A 301 -21.30 -11.12 24.95
CA ALA A 301 -21.40 -10.12 26.03
C ALA A 301 -22.34 -8.97 25.67
N ILE A 302 -22.46 -8.60 24.39
CA ILE A 302 -23.46 -7.63 23.92
C ILE A 302 -24.86 -8.24 23.99
N MET A 303 -25.02 -9.50 23.61
CA MET A 303 -26.32 -10.18 23.73
C MET A 303 -26.77 -10.31 25.19
N GLU A 304 -25.85 -10.59 26.10
CA GLU A 304 -26.11 -10.58 27.54
C GLU A 304 -26.52 -9.19 28.03
N LEU A 305 -25.77 -8.15 27.63
CA LEU A 305 -26.10 -6.76 27.94
C LEU A 305 -27.52 -6.40 27.48
N LEU A 306 -27.89 -6.70 26.23
CA LEU A 306 -29.23 -6.43 25.71
C LEU A 306 -30.31 -7.23 26.44
N GLY A 307 -29.99 -8.47 26.84
CA GLY A 307 -30.85 -9.30 27.67
C GLY A 307 -31.13 -8.70 29.06
N ILE A 308 -30.18 -7.94 29.62
CA ILE A 308 -30.34 -7.20 30.88
C ILE A 308 -31.03 -5.86 30.61
N ALA A 309 -30.60 -5.12 29.58
CA ALA A 309 -31.13 -3.81 29.20
C ALA A 309 -32.62 -3.83 28.96
N LYS A 310 -33.16 -4.86 28.30
CA LYS A 310 -34.61 -4.97 28.10
C LYS A 310 -35.40 -4.89 29.41
N GLU A 311 -34.85 -5.34 30.55
CA GLU A 311 -35.55 -5.31 31.84
C GLU A 311 -35.67 -3.88 32.42
N TYR A 312 -34.84 -2.95 31.93
CA TYR A 312 -34.93 -1.52 32.24
C TYR A 312 -35.85 -0.75 31.29
N HIS A 313 -36.23 -1.34 30.15
CA HIS A 313 -37.18 -0.74 29.22
C HIS A 313 -38.63 -0.90 29.74
N PRO A 314 -39.49 0.14 29.71
CA PRO A 314 -40.87 0.06 30.22
C PRO A 314 -41.70 -1.08 29.61
N GLU A 315 -41.50 -1.35 28.32
CA GLU A 315 -42.20 -2.43 27.59
C GLU A 315 -41.51 -3.80 27.67
N ARG A 316 -40.37 -3.88 28.35
CA ARG A 316 -39.52 -5.10 28.41
C ARG A 316 -39.12 -5.63 27.04
N SER A 317 -38.88 -4.72 26.10
CA SER A 317 -38.56 -4.98 24.70
C SER A 317 -37.54 -3.95 24.20
N LEU A 318 -36.67 -4.36 23.27
CA LEU A 318 -35.77 -3.50 22.53
C LEU A 318 -35.91 -3.91 21.05
N ALA A 319 -36.46 -3.02 20.23
CA ALA A 319 -37.02 -3.36 18.92
C ALA A 319 -36.38 -2.63 17.73
N GLY A 320 -35.34 -1.83 17.97
CA GLY A 320 -34.68 -1.04 16.93
C GLY A 320 -35.65 -0.04 16.30
N TYR A 321 -35.63 0.11 14.97
CA TYR A 321 -36.52 1.04 14.24
C TYR A 321 -37.92 0.46 13.96
N GLN A 322 -38.75 0.33 15.00
CA GLN A 322 -40.10 -0.24 14.90
C GLN A 322 -41.20 0.67 15.49
N TYR A 323 -40.97 1.98 15.55
CA TYR A 323 -41.98 2.95 15.97
C TYR A 323 -43.12 3.01 14.94
N SER A 324 -44.37 3.07 15.42
CA SER A 324 -45.57 3.11 14.56
C SER A 324 -46.02 4.52 14.18
N GLY A 325 -45.48 5.56 14.82
CA GLY A 325 -45.77 6.96 14.49
C GLY A 325 -44.89 7.48 13.37
N ASP A 326 -45.19 8.69 12.90
CA ASP A 326 -44.50 9.36 11.79
C ASP A 326 -43.90 10.73 12.17
N ASP A 327 -43.94 11.08 13.47
CA ASP A 327 -43.39 12.33 13.99
C ASP A 327 -41.99 12.14 14.60
N LEU A 328 -41.12 13.14 14.40
CA LEU A 328 -39.73 13.10 14.86
C LEU A 328 -39.60 12.99 16.38
N GLU A 329 -40.48 13.66 17.13
CA GLU A 329 -40.42 13.65 18.59
C GLU A 329 -40.76 12.27 19.17
N GLY A 330 -41.74 11.59 18.58
CA GLY A 330 -42.05 10.20 18.89
C GLY A 330 -40.91 9.25 18.55
N TRP A 331 -40.22 9.44 17.41
CA TRP A 331 -39.01 8.67 17.07
C TRP A 331 -37.87 8.91 18.07
N ARG A 332 -37.65 10.15 18.52
CA ARG A 332 -36.69 10.48 19.58
C ARG A 332 -37.02 9.74 20.87
N GLU A 333 -38.21 9.96 21.42
CA GLU A 333 -38.63 9.31 22.66
C GLU A 333 -38.49 7.77 22.57
N TYR A 334 -38.90 7.20 21.43
CA TYR A 334 -38.86 5.77 21.21
C TYR A 334 -37.42 5.19 21.12
N THR A 335 -36.50 5.88 20.47
CA THR A 335 -35.09 5.44 20.39
C THR A 335 -34.33 5.75 21.67
N ASP A 336 -34.57 6.91 22.29
CA ASP A 336 -34.05 7.30 23.60
C ASP A 336 -34.36 6.25 24.65
N LEU A 337 -35.61 5.75 24.72
CA LEU A 337 -35.98 4.73 25.70
C LEU A 337 -35.15 3.44 25.57
N GLN A 338 -34.78 3.06 24.35
CA GLN A 338 -33.93 1.89 24.10
C GLN A 338 -32.48 2.14 24.50
N VAL A 339 -31.92 3.30 24.13
CA VAL A 339 -30.55 3.69 24.52
C VAL A 339 -30.45 3.90 26.03
N LYS A 340 -31.48 4.49 26.65
CA LYS A 340 -31.62 4.63 28.11
C LYS A 340 -31.65 3.28 28.81
N ALA A 341 -32.36 2.30 28.27
CA ALA A 341 -32.38 0.96 28.83
C ALA A 341 -30.98 0.30 28.80
N ILE A 342 -30.20 0.52 27.73
CA ILE A 342 -28.78 0.11 27.65
C ILE A 342 -27.96 0.85 28.72
N TYR A 343 -28.11 2.17 28.81
CA TYR A 343 -27.43 3.02 29.80
C TYR A 343 -27.68 2.54 31.23
N ASP A 344 -28.95 2.32 31.58
CA ASP A 344 -29.37 1.87 32.90
C ASP A 344 -28.86 0.46 33.22
N ALA A 345 -28.81 -0.45 32.24
CA ALA A 345 -28.15 -1.74 32.43
C ALA A 345 -26.65 -1.62 32.69
N LEU A 346 -25.95 -0.77 31.95
CA LEU A 346 -24.51 -0.53 32.17
C LEU A 346 -24.25 0.08 33.55
N LYS A 347 -25.07 1.06 33.95
CA LYS A 347 -24.98 1.75 35.25
C LYS A 347 -25.32 0.83 36.42
N TYR A 348 -26.51 0.22 36.41
CA TYR A 348 -27.06 -0.50 37.57
C TYR A 348 -26.79 -2.00 37.54
N GLY A 349 -26.72 -2.61 36.35
CA GLY A 349 -26.45 -4.04 36.19
C GLY A 349 -24.96 -4.36 36.20
N TYR A 350 -24.16 -3.62 35.44
CA TYR A 350 -22.72 -3.86 35.31
C TYR A 350 -21.85 -2.96 36.21
N GLY A 351 -22.38 -1.83 36.70
CA GLY A 351 -21.60 -0.88 37.50
C GLY A 351 -20.47 -0.22 36.71
N VAL A 352 -20.67 0.01 35.40
CA VAL A 352 -19.64 0.60 34.53
C VAL A 352 -19.31 2.01 34.98
N SER A 353 -18.02 2.32 35.05
CA SER A 353 -17.52 3.65 35.41
C SER A 353 -16.26 4.02 34.62
N TYR A 354 -15.95 5.32 34.59
CA TYR A 354 -14.83 5.83 33.81
C TYR A 354 -13.48 5.48 34.44
N VAL A 355 -12.61 4.84 33.65
CA VAL A 355 -11.20 4.62 33.98
C VAL A 355 -10.36 4.84 32.73
N ASN A 356 -9.55 5.90 32.73
CA ASN A 356 -8.73 6.25 31.57
C ASN A 356 -7.47 5.36 31.48
N THR A 357 -7.47 4.39 30.57
CA THR A 357 -6.30 3.56 30.22
C THR A 357 -5.97 3.64 28.73
N PRO A 358 -5.62 4.82 28.18
CA PRO A 358 -5.49 5.02 26.73
C PRO A 358 -4.13 4.56 26.19
N THR A 359 -3.20 4.21 27.09
CA THR A 359 -1.81 3.95 26.75
C THR A 359 -1.66 2.80 25.75
N ALA A 360 -1.26 3.14 24.53
CA ALA A 360 -0.63 2.26 23.57
C ALA A 360 0.83 2.71 23.38
N TYR A 361 1.75 1.76 23.17
CA TYR A 361 3.18 2.05 23.03
C TYR A 361 3.56 2.15 21.55
N GLY A 362 4.00 3.32 21.09
CA GLY A 362 4.33 3.57 19.69
C GLY A 362 4.87 4.98 19.46
N LYS A 363 5.41 5.26 18.26
CA LYS A 363 5.72 6.63 17.82
C LYS A 363 4.60 7.26 17.00
N ASP A 364 3.62 6.43 16.61
CA ASP A 364 2.48 6.79 15.78
C ASP A 364 1.31 7.26 16.66
N THR A 365 0.30 7.87 16.05
CA THR A 365 -0.92 8.32 16.76
C THR A 365 -1.79 7.11 17.08
N VAL A 366 -1.57 6.50 18.25
CA VAL A 366 -2.21 5.25 18.68
C VAL A 366 -2.87 5.36 20.04
N GLN A 367 -3.92 4.57 20.24
CA GLN A 367 -4.60 4.45 21.52
C GLN A 367 -5.04 3.00 21.76
N LYS A 368 -4.95 2.56 23.01
CA LYS A 368 -5.60 1.31 23.40
C LYS A 368 -7.11 1.50 23.47
N VAL A 369 -7.85 0.61 22.80
CA VAL A 369 -9.32 0.52 22.83
C VAL A 369 -9.70 -0.86 23.35
N LYS A 370 -10.39 -0.91 24.49
CA LYS A 370 -10.98 -2.15 25.00
C LYS A 370 -12.12 -2.58 24.10
N LEU A 371 -12.20 -3.88 23.82
CA LEU A 371 -13.39 -4.43 23.19
C LEU A 371 -14.58 -4.36 24.16
N PRO A 372 -15.82 -4.27 23.67
CA PRO A 372 -17.01 -4.15 24.52
C PRO A 372 -17.08 -5.18 25.64
N LYS A 373 -16.76 -6.45 25.37
CA LYS A 373 -16.70 -7.51 26.37
C LYS A 373 -15.66 -7.26 27.48
N GLU A 374 -14.55 -6.60 27.18
CA GLU A 374 -13.50 -6.29 28.16
C GLU A 374 -13.95 -5.14 29.06
N THR A 375 -14.62 -4.13 28.47
CA THR A 375 -15.25 -3.03 29.22
C THR A 375 -16.30 -3.57 30.18
N LEU A 376 -17.17 -4.48 29.71
CA LEU A 376 -18.18 -5.15 30.54
C LEU A 376 -17.55 -6.02 31.65
N ALA A 377 -16.54 -6.84 31.31
CA ALA A 377 -15.88 -7.72 32.27
C ALA A 377 -15.13 -6.98 33.39
N THR A 378 -14.61 -5.79 33.08
CA THR A 378 -13.89 -4.95 34.05
C THR A 378 -14.76 -3.87 34.70
N SER A 379 -16.02 -3.73 34.27
CA SER A 379 -16.92 -2.64 34.64
C SER A 379 -16.27 -1.25 34.49
N SER A 380 -15.38 -1.09 33.50
CA SER A 380 -14.65 0.17 33.34
C SER A 380 -14.15 0.42 31.92
N GLY A 381 -14.19 1.68 31.49
CA GLY A 381 -13.67 2.12 30.18
C GLY A 381 -13.33 3.60 30.15
N ASN A 382 -12.53 4.02 29.17
CA ASN A 382 -12.33 5.43 28.83
C ASN A 382 -13.44 5.91 27.87
N CYS A 383 -13.26 7.10 27.28
CA CYS A 383 -14.22 7.71 26.35
C CYS A 383 -14.48 6.83 25.11
N ILE A 384 -13.43 6.37 24.42
CA ILE A 384 -13.59 5.55 23.22
C ILE A 384 -14.07 4.13 23.55
N ASP A 385 -13.64 3.54 24.67
CA ASP A 385 -14.12 2.24 25.15
C ASP A 385 -15.65 2.26 25.40
N GLY A 386 -16.14 3.36 25.97
CA GLY A 386 -17.57 3.61 26.18
C GLY A 386 -18.30 3.79 24.86
N ALA A 387 -17.77 4.61 23.95
CA ALA A 387 -18.37 4.86 22.65
C ALA A 387 -18.53 3.57 21.82
N VAL A 388 -17.50 2.72 21.73
CA VAL A 388 -17.59 1.44 20.99
C VAL A 388 -18.52 0.43 21.65
N LEU A 389 -18.62 0.42 22.99
CA LEU A 389 -19.57 -0.42 23.72
C LEU A 389 -21.02 -0.04 23.43
N PHE A 390 -21.37 1.24 23.55
CA PHE A 390 -22.71 1.72 23.23
C PHE A 390 -23.04 1.51 21.75
N ALA A 391 -22.13 1.85 20.85
CA ALA A 391 -22.33 1.64 19.42
C ALA A 391 -22.56 0.15 19.09
N SER A 392 -21.86 -0.78 19.76
CA SER A 392 -22.07 -2.21 19.55
C SER A 392 -23.47 -2.66 19.97
N ALA A 393 -23.96 -2.16 21.10
CA ALA A 393 -25.30 -2.47 21.58
C ALA A 393 -26.39 -1.86 20.69
N ILE A 394 -26.20 -0.62 20.21
CA ILE A 394 -27.12 0.07 19.30
C ILE A 394 -27.15 -0.65 17.93
N GLU A 395 -25.99 -0.97 17.35
CA GLU A 395 -25.89 -1.71 16.08
C GLU A 395 -26.53 -3.11 16.21
N ALA A 396 -26.40 -3.78 17.35
CA ALA A 396 -27.01 -5.08 17.61
C ALA A 396 -28.56 -5.04 17.61
N LEU A 397 -29.16 -3.89 17.92
CA LEU A 397 -30.61 -3.67 17.78
C LEU A 397 -31.03 -3.35 16.34
N GLY A 398 -30.10 -3.31 15.39
CA GLY A 398 -30.34 -2.90 14.01
C GLY A 398 -30.51 -1.39 13.84
N MET A 399 -30.10 -0.60 14.84
CA MET A 399 -30.04 0.87 14.73
C MET A 399 -28.71 1.32 14.13
N HIS A 400 -28.63 2.57 13.68
CA HIS A 400 -27.43 3.11 13.06
C HIS A 400 -26.66 4.03 14.03
N PRO A 401 -25.61 3.51 14.71
CA PRO A 401 -24.77 4.34 15.57
C PRO A 401 -23.72 5.12 14.78
N TYR A 402 -23.19 6.15 15.44
CA TYR A 402 -22.02 6.91 15.04
C TYR A 402 -21.02 6.96 16.19
N ILE A 403 -19.73 7.01 15.86
CA ILE A 403 -18.67 7.38 16.80
C ILE A 403 -18.29 8.82 16.52
N ILE A 404 -18.38 9.68 17.54
CA ILE A 404 -17.94 11.06 17.44
C ILE A 404 -16.56 11.15 18.08
N VAL A 405 -15.59 11.68 17.34
CA VAL A 405 -14.24 11.93 17.82
C VAL A 405 -13.94 13.42 17.66
N ILE A 406 -13.55 14.06 18.75
CA ILE A 406 -13.07 15.45 18.78
C ILE A 406 -11.72 15.48 19.50
N PRO A 407 -10.92 16.56 19.39
CA PRO A 407 -9.62 16.62 20.05
C PRO A 407 -9.68 16.29 21.55
N GLY A 408 -9.12 15.12 21.91
CA GLY A 408 -9.02 14.64 23.29
C GLY A 408 -10.26 13.92 23.84
N HIS A 409 -11.32 13.71 23.05
CA HIS A 409 -12.56 13.10 23.54
C HIS A 409 -13.31 12.30 22.47
N ALA A 410 -14.11 11.34 22.92
CA ALA A 410 -14.95 10.53 22.04
C ALA A 410 -16.25 10.13 22.74
N PHE A 411 -17.34 10.09 21.98
CA PHE A 411 -18.66 9.71 22.48
C PHE A 411 -19.50 9.08 21.37
N VAL A 412 -20.71 8.62 21.71
CA VAL A 412 -21.59 7.89 20.78
C VAL A 412 -22.75 8.77 20.34
N ALA A 413 -23.20 8.56 19.12
CA ALA A 413 -24.48 9.05 18.64
C ALA A 413 -25.26 7.95 17.90
N TRP A 414 -26.52 8.21 17.59
CA TRP A 414 -27.34 7.34 16.75
C TRP A 414 -28.29 8.15 15.88
N ASP A 415 -28.68 7.55 14.77
CA ASP A 415 -29.75 8.02 13.90
C ASP A 415 -31.11 7.79 14.58
N VAL A 416 -31.88 8.86 14.74
CA VAL A 416 -33.13 8.90 15.50
C VAL A 416 -34.24 8.09 14.82
N ASP A 417 -34.33 8.12 13.50
CA ASP A 417 -35.44 7.52 12.74
C ASP A 417 -34.99 6.55 11.65
N GLY A 418 -33.68 6.31 11.53
CA GLY A 418 -33.11 5.42 10.52
C GLY A 418 -32.92 6.08 9.15
N SER A 419 -33.23 7.38 9.02
CA SER A 419 -33.11 8.13 7.77
C SER A 419 -31.73 8.76 7.56
N GLY A 420 -30.93 8.88 8.62
CA GLY A 420 -29.63 9.57 8.64
C GLY A 420 -29.72 11.09 8.72
N ASN A 421 -30.92 11.68 8.83
CA ASN A 421 -31.11 13.14 8.84
C ASN A 421 -31.09 13.74 10.24
N TYR A 422 -31.35 12.93 11.27
CA TYR A 422 -31.48 13.37 12.64
C TYR A 422 -30.65 12.47 13.53
N ILE A 423 -29.70 13.06 14.24
CA ILE A 423 -28.83 12.32 15.15
C ILE A 423 -28.95 12.87 16.57
N GLU A 424 -28.83 11.98 17.54
CA GLU A 424 -28.70 12.30 18.96
C GLU A 424 -27.44 11.69 19.53
N ALA A 425 -26.83 12.37 20.50
CA ALA A 425 -25.54 12.03 21.05
C ALA A 425 -25.59 11.89 22.57
N LEU A 426 -24.82 10.93 23.09
CA LEU A 426 -24.76 10.57 24.49
C LEU A 426 -23.32 10.64 25.02
N GLU A 427 -23.12 11.40 26.09
CA GLU A 427 -21.84 11.45 26.80
C GLU A 427 -21.62 10.16 27.61
N THR A 428 -20.88 9.22 27.03
CA THR A 428 -20.73 7.87 27.60
C THR A 428 -19.93 7.84 28.91
N THR A 429 -19.05 8.81 29.15
CA THR A 429 -18.22 8.85 30.38
C THR A 429 -19.03 9.17 31.63
N MET A 430 -20.26 9.68 31.46
CA MET A 430 -21.16 10.04 32.56
C MET A 430 -21.92 8.84 33.16
N VAL A 431 -21.87 7.65 32.53
CA VAL A 431 -22.64 6.45 32.93
C VAL A 431 -22.51 6.07 34.40
N GLY A 432 -21.33 6.27 34.99
CA GLY A 432 -21.08 5.88 36.38
C GLY A 432 -21.65 6.83 37.44
N ASN A 433 -21.94 8.08 37.08
CA ASN A 433 -22.20 9.15 38.07
C ASN A 433 -23.46 9.99 37.81
N TYR A 434 -24.02 9.95 36.61
CA TYR A 434 -25.16 10.78 36.21
C TYR A 434 -26.30 9.92 35.67
N ASP A 435 -27.48 10.50 35.54
CA ASP A 435 -28.61 9.82 34.92
C ASP A 435 -28.59 10.02 33.39
N PHE A 436 -29.37 9.20 32.67
CA PHE A 436 -29.37 9.17 31.21
C PHE A 436 -29.63 10.55 30.60
N GLU A 437 -30.61 11.28 31.13
CA GLU A 437 -31.03 12.58 30.61
C GLU A 437 -29.91 13.63 30.73
N ASP A 438 -29.11 13.58 31.80
CA ASP A 438 -27.95 14.46 31.95
C ASP A 438 -26.86 14.13 30.92
N ALA A 439 -26.61 12.84 30.69
CA ALA A 439 -25.64 12.36 29.72
C ALA A 439 -26.07 12.66 28.26
N LEU A 440 -27.36 12.52 27.96
CA LEU A 440 -27.96 12.86 26.68
C LEU A 440 -27.86 14.37 26.39
N ASN A 441 -28.24 15.19 27.38
CA ASN A 441 -28.12 16.65 27.26
C ASN A 441 -26.67 17.09 27.06
N ARG A 442 -25.72 16.46 27.77
CA ARG A 442 -24.29 16.75 27.59
C ARG A 442 -23.80 16.34 26.21
N GLY A 443 -24.10 15.13 25.76
CA GLY A 443 -23.69 14.62 24.45
C GLY A 443 -24.23 15.47 23.31
N ASN A 444 -25.54 15.78 23.31
CA ASN A 444 -26.16 16.66 22.32
C ASN A 444 -25.56 18.07 22.33
N LYS A 445 -25.25 18.61 23.52
CA LYS A 445 -24.56 19.90 23.62
C LYS A 445 -23.17 19.85 22.99
N GLU A 446 -22.36 18.82 23.27
CA GLU A 446 -21.02 18.68 22.68
C GLU A 446 -21.08 18.48 21.17
N LEU A 447 -22.03 17.69 20.67
CA LEU A 447 -22.28 17.51 19.24
C LEU A 447 -22.56 18.86 18.56
N LEU A 448 -23.47 19.67 19.12
CA LEU A 448 -23.82 20.98 18.56
C LEU A 448 -22.66 21.99 18.65
N GLU A 449 -21.92 22.00 19.76
CA GLU A 449 -20.77 22.90 19.96
C GLU A 449 -19.63 22.60 18.98
N ASN A 450 -19.51 21.36 18.50
CA ASN A 450 -18.45 20.92 17.59
C ASN A 450 -18.95 20.61 16.17
N TRP A 451 -20.21 20.89 15.84
CA TRP A 451 -20.80 20.50 14.56
C TRP A 451 -19.98 20.97 13.35
N ASP A 452 -19.58 22.24 13.34
CA ASP A 452 -18.77 22.81 12.26
C ASP A 452 -17.44 22.06 12.08
N ALA A 453 -16.79 21.64 13.18
CA ALA A 453 -15.54 20.89 13.17
C ALA A 453 -15.73 19.42 12.74
N LEU A 454 -16.88 18.82 13.06
CA LEU A 454 -17.22 17.45 12.68
C LEU A 454 -17.61 17.32 11.20
N THR A 455 -18.02 18.43 10.57
CA THR A 455 -18.40 18.50 9.15
C THR A 455 -17.38 19.26 8.30
N ASP A 456 -16.22 19.59 8.86
CA ASP A 456 -15.12 20.25 8.15
C ASP A 456 -14.38 19.26 7.24
N ASP A 457 -13.71 19.77 6.21
CA ASP A 457 -12.83 19.00 5.33
C ASP A 457 -11.50 18.63 6.01
N ASP A 458 -11.15 19.28 7.12
CA ASP A 458 -9.97 18.96 7.92
C ASP A 458 -10.27 17.85 8.96
N PRO A 459 -9.82 16.61 8.73
CA PRO A 459 -10.15 15.48 9.58
C PRO A 459 -9.56 15.55 11.00
N TRP A 460 -8.65 16.48 11.27
CA TRP A 460 -8.04 16.67 12.59
C TRP A 460 -8.91 17.51 13.54
N ASN A 461 -9.87 18.26 13.00
CA ASN A 461 -10.76 19.11 13.80
C ASN A 461 -11.86 18.31 14.51
N GLY A 462 -12.29 17.20 13.91
CA GLY A 462 -13.25 16.27 14.47
C GLY A 462 -13.77 15.33 13.40
N GLN A 463 -14.33 14.19 13.82
CA GLN A 463 -14.88 13.17 12.93
C GLN A 463 -16.22 12.66 13.45
N LEU A 464 -17.23 12.65 12.56
CA LEU A 464 -18.49 11.96 12.76
C LEU A 464 -18.46 10.66 11.95
N ILE A 465 -18.14 9.55 12.60
CA ILE A 465 -17.88 8.26 11.94
C ILE A 465 -19.19 7.47 11.88
N ASN A 466 -19.75 7.34 10.68
CA ASN A 466 -20.95 6.54 10.43
C ASN A 466 -20.61 5.04 10.39
N VAL A 467 -21.09 4.29 11.39
CA VAL A 467 -20.79 2.86 11.51
C VAL A 467 -21.37 2.07 10.34
N LYS A 468 -22.56 2.45 9.86
CA LYS A 468 -23.21 1.81 8.71
C LYS A 468 -22.40 1.97 7.43
N GLU A 469 -21.89 3.18 7.16
CA GLU A 469 -20.98 3.43 6.02
C GLU A 469 -19.70 2.59 6.14
N GLY A 470 -19.13 2.48 7.34
CA GLY A 470 -18.01 1.57 7.60
C GLY A 470 -18.32 0.13 7.19
N ARG A 471 -19.51 -0.39 7.52
CA ARG A 471 -19.93 -1.74 7.08
C ARG A 471 -20.09 -1.84 5.57
N GLU A 472 -20.67 -0.83 4.93
CA GLU A 472 -20.85 -0.76 3.47
C GLU A 472 -19.50 -0.71 2.73
N LEU A 473 -18.48 -0.12 3.34
CA LEU A 473 -17.09 -0.11 2.88
C LEU A 473 -16.33 -1.42 3.15
N GLY A 474 -16.92 -2.40 3.86
CA GLY A 474 -16.24 -3.65 4.19
C GLY A 474 -15.40 -3.61 5.48
N ILE A 475 -15.53 -2.56 6.29
CA ILE A 475 -14.90 -2.48 7.61
C ILE A 475 -15.74 -3.31 8.60
N LEU A 476 -15.43 -4.61 8.65
CA LEU A 476 -16.14 -5.57 9.50
C LEU A 476 -15.62 -5.55 10.95
N PRO A 477 -16.47 -5.93 11.93
CA PRO A 477 -16.02 -6.17 13.30
C PRO A 477 -14.83 -7.13 13.37
N MET A 478 -13.94 -6.89 14.32
CA MET A 478 -12.72 -7.70 14.51
C MET A 478 -13.00 -9.14 14.96
N GLU A 479 -14.16 -9.38 15.60
CA GLU A 479 -14.54 -10.70 16.12
C GLU A 479 -16.01 -11.04 15.99
#